data_AF-A0A956C748-F1
#
_entry.id   AF-A0A956C748-F1
#
_cell.length_a   1.000
_cell.length_b   1.000
_cell.length_c   1.000
_cell.angle_alpha   90.00
_cell.angle_beta   90.00
_cell.angle_gamma   90.00
#
_symmetry.space_group_name_H-M   'P 1'
#
loop_
_entity.id
_entity.type
_entity.pdbx_description
1 polymer ?
#
loop_
_entity_poly.entity_id
_entity_poly.type
_entity_poly.pdbx_seq_one_letter_code
_entity_poly.pdbx_strand_id
1 'polypeptide(L)'
;VSGARVARVADAICLHLRVEVPTSLGTEAHLVHAGAGLDVVGRRVHELSGNVRAAVLERHPRGDVVDVLVRAFREERRLHPAARVGRWMALGFSHFIRHNPLDG
;
A
#
# COMPACT_ATOMS: atom_id res chain seq x y z
N VAL A 1 15.65 7.53 -20.46
CA VAL A 1 15.35 7.69 -19.01
C VAL A 1 16.68 7.79 -18.26
N SER A 2 16.88 8.74 -17.35
CA SER A 2 18.17 8.89 -16.65
C SER A 2 18.37 7.84 -15.57
N GLY A 3 19.63 7.46 -15.30
CA GLY A 3 19.97 6.51 -14.23
C GLY A 3 19.48 6.96 -12.84
N ALA A 4 19.58 8.26 -12.55
CA ALA A 4 19.06 8.84 -11.31
C ALA A 4 17.54 8.65 -11.15
N ARG A 5 16.77 8.77 -12.24
CA ARG A 5 15.32 8.54 -12.19
C ARG A 5 14.99 7.07 -11.94
N VAL A 6 15.72 6.14 -12.55
CA VAL A 6 15.56 4.70 -12.33
C VAL A 6 15.84 4.36 -10.87
N ALA A 7 16.93 4.87 -10.31
CA ALA A 7 17.30 4.65 -8.91
C ALA A 7 16.20 5.12 -7.94
N ARG A 8 15.67 6.34 -8.13
CA ARG A 8 14.58 6.86 -7.26
C ARG A 8 13.33 5.98 -7.28
N VAL A 9 12.93 5.48 -8.46
CA VAL A 9 11.76 4.61 -8.57
C VAL A 9 12.04 3.25 -7.92
N ALA A 10 13.23 2.67 -8.15
CA ALA A 10 13.64 1.42 -7.52
C ALA A 10 13.62 1.54 -5.99
N ASP A 11 14.18 2.62 -5.44
CA ASP A 11 14.20 2.90 -4.00
C ASP A 11 12.78 3.03 -3.45
N ALA A 12 11.90 3.79 -4.11
CA ALA A 12 10.51 3.94 -3.69
C ALA A 12 9.78 2.59 -3.61
N ILE A 13 9.95 1.72 -4.62
CA ILE A 13 9.39 0.38 -4.64
C ILE A 13 10.01 -0.50 -3.54
N CYS A 14 11.31 -0.47 -3.33
CA CYS A 14 11.95 -1.30 -2.30
C CYS A 14 11.58 -0.89 -0.87
N LEU A 15 11.33 0.40 -0.65
CA LEU A 15 11.09 0.98 0.67
C LEU A 15 9.61 0.99 1.09
N HIS A 16 8.65 0.99 0.17
CA HIS A 16 7.24 1.27 0.51
C HIS A 16 6.60 0.29 1.50
N LEU A 17 7.12 -0.93 1.62
CA LEU A 17 6.65 -1.93 2.59
C LEU A 17 7.36 -1.85 3.95
N ARG A 18 8.18 -0.82 4.21
CA ARG A 18 8.64 -0.57 5.58
C ARG A 18 7.46 -0.17 6.46
N VAL A 19 7.60 -0.34 7.78
CA VAL A 19 6.60 0.12 8.76
C VAL A 19 6.44 1.63 8.69
N GLU A 20 7.54 2.34 8.42
CA GLU A 20 7.60 3.77 8.24
C GLU A 20 8.65 4.13 7.19
N VAL A 21 8.38 5.20 6.44
CA VAL A 21 9.30 5.80 5.46
C VAL A 21 9.29 7.32 5.68
N PRO A 22 10.29 7.90 6.36
CA PRO A 22 10.38 9.35 6.53
C PRO A 22 10.76 10.03 5.20
N THR A 23 10.47 11.33 5.09
CA THR A 23 10.77 12.15 3.89
C THR A 23 12.26 12.27 3.59
N SER A 24 13.13 12.07 4.58
CA SER A 24 14.59 12.00 4.42
C SER A 24 15.05 10.82 3.57
N LEU A 25 14.21 9.79 3.37
CA LEU A 25 14.47 8.69 2.43
C LEU A 25 13.97 8.97 1.00
N GLY A 26 13.53 10.19 0.72
CA GLY A 26 13.05 10.63 -0.58
C GLY A 26 11.54 10.78 -0.65
N THR A 27 11.10 11.83 -1.34
CA THR A 27 9.68 12.19 -1.48
C THR A 27 8.88 11.08 -2.16
N GLU A 28 9.39 10.50 -3.25
CA GLU A 28 8.70 9.41 -3.96
C GLU A 28 8.53 8.18 -3.07
N ALA A 29 9.55 7.80 -2.29
CA ALA A 29 9.47 6.67 -1.37
C ALA A 29 8.44 6.92 -0.26
N HIS A 30 8.44 8.13 0.32
CA HIS A 30 7.47 8.53 1.33
C HIS A 30 6.04 8.50 0.79
N LEU A 31 5.81 9.09 -0.39
CA LEU A 31 4.47 9.18 -0.98
C LEU A 31 3.93 7.83 -1.47
N VAL A 32 4.77 6.94 -2.01
CA VAL A 32 4.34 5.59 -2.40
C VAL A 32 3.99 4.76 -1.15
N HIS A 33 4.80 4.83 -0.08
CA HIS A 33 4.45 4.21 1.20
C HIS A 33 3.12 4.71 1.75
N ALA A 34 2.95 6.03 1.76
CA ALA A 34 1.75 6.73 2.21
C ALA A 34 0.49 6.30 1.44
N GLY A 35 0.55 6.35 0.10
CA GLY A 35 -0.56 6.00 -0.78
C GLY A 35 -0.91 4.52 -0.68
N ALA A 36 0.08 3.62 -0.75
CA ALA A 36 -0.15 2.19 -0.61
C ALA A 36 -0.75 1.83 0.76
N GLY A 37 -0.29 2.44 1.85
CA GLY A 37 -0.87 2.25 3.18
C GLY A 37 -2.33 2.71 3.27
N LEU A 38 -2.67 3.82 2.60
CA LEU A 38 -4.04 4.33 2.53
C LEU A 38 -4.94 3.39 1.71
N ASP A 39 -4.52 3.02 0.50
CA ASP A 39 -5.34 2.23 -0.43
C ASP A 39 -5.51 0.77 -0.01
N VAL A 40 -4.51 0.20 0.69
CA VAL A 40 -4.52 -1.22 1.07
C VAL A 40 -5.14 -1.43 2.45
N VAL A 41 -4.86 -0.56 3.43
CA VAL A 41 -5.33 -0.76 4.82
C VAL A 41 -5.99 0.47 5.46
N GLY A 42 -6.29 1.51 4.68
CA GLY A 42 -6.98 2.70 5.18
C GLY A 42 -6.12 3.61 6.07
N ARG A 43 -4.80 3.42 6.09
CA ARG A 43 -3.91 4.19 6.97
C ARG A 43 -4.02 5.68 6.64
N ARG A 44 -4.28 6.50 7.67
CA ARG A 44 -4.42 7.98 7.56
C ARG A 44 -5.56 8.45 6.63
N VAL A 45 -6.54 7.60 6.34
CA VAL A 45 -7.69 8.00 5.48
C VAL A 45 -8.44 9.23 6.01
N HIS A 46 -8.44 9.44 7.33
CA HIS A 46 -9.07 10.59 8.00
C HIS A 46 -8.31 11.92 7.79
N GLU A 47 -7.04 11.88 7.36
CA GLU A 47 -6.28 13.09 7.02
C GLU A 47 -6.69 13.67 5.66
N LEU A 48 -7.36 12.87 4.81
CA LEU A 48 -7.94 13.34 3.55
C LEU A 48 -9.39 13.73 3.74
N SER A 49 -9.78 14.86 3.12
CA SER A 49 -11.17 15.30 3.12
C SER A 49 -12.07 14.30 2.39
N GLY A 50 -13.33 14.19 2.83
CA GLY A 50 -14.32 13.31 2.19
C GLY A 50 -14.48 13.60 0.70
N ASN A 51 -14.46 14.87 0.31
CA ASN A 51 -14.61 15.29 -1.09
C ASN A 51 -13.44 14.80 -1.97
N VAL A 52 -12.21 14.87 -1.46
CA VAL A 52 -11.03 14.39 -2.21
C VAL A 52 -11.11 12.87 -2.37
N ARG A 53 -11.49 12.14 -1.32
CA ARG A 53 -11.65 10.67 -1.39
C ARG A 53 -12.73 10.30 -2.40
N ALA A 54 -13.90 10.93 -2.32
CA ALA A 54 -15.01 10.68 -3.23
C ALA A 54 -14.63 10.94 -4.70
N ALA A 55 -13.97 12.07 -4.98
CA ALA A 55 -13.54 12.41 -6.33
C ALA A 55 -12.53 11.41 -6.92
N VAL A 56 -11.63 10.85 -6.10
CA VAL A 56 -10.69 9.80 -6.54
C VAL A 56 -11.43 8.49 -6.78
N LEU A 57 -12.29 8.06 -5.86
CA LEU A 57 -13.03 6.80 -5.95
C LEU A 57 -14.05 6.80 -7.09
N GLU A 58 -14.64 7.95 -7.42
CA GLU A 58 -15.52 8.11 -8.59
C GLU A 58 -14.75 7.90 -9.90
N ARG A 59 -13.53 8.46 -10.00
CA ARG A 59 -12.66 8.29 -11.19
C ARG A 59 -11.99 6.93 -11.26
N HIS A 60 -11.71 6.33 -10.10
CA HIS A 60 -10.98 5.08 -9.95
C HIS A 60 -11.71 4.16 -8.95
N PRO A 61 -12.81 3.51 -9.38
CA PRO A 61 -13.55 2.59 -8.52
C PRO A 61 -12.66 1.42 -8.06
N ARG A 62 -12.84 1.00 -6.80
CA ARG A 62 -11.97 -0.01 -6.16
C ARG A 62 -12.18 -1.44 -6.67
N GLY A 63 -13.37 -1.73 -7.20
CA GLY A 63 -13.70 -3.05 -7.76
C GLY A 63 -13.43 -4.19 -6.79
N ASP A 64 -12.71 -5.21 -7.24
CA ASP A 64 -12.37 -6.43 -6.49
C ASP A 64 -10.97 -6.39 -5.83
N VAL A 65 -10.38 -5.20 -5.70
CA VAL A 65 -8.98 -5.03 -5.25
C VAL A 65 -8.69 -5.72 -3.92
N VAL A 66 -9.63 -5.72 -2.98
CA VAL A 66 -9.49 -6.39 -1.68
C VAL A 66 -9.24 -7.89 -1.85
N ASP A 67 -10.03 -8.57 -2.68
CA ASP A 67 -9.90 -10.01 -2.88
C ASP A 67 -8.67 -10.35 -3.72
N VAL A 68 -8.34 -9.53 -4.72
CA VAL A 68 -7.11 -9.65 -5.51
C VAL A 68 -5.88 -9.56 -4.61
N LEU A 69 -5.81 -8.56 -3.73
CA LEU A 69 -4.69 -8.35 -2.81
C LEU A 69 -4.59 -9.47 -1.77
N VAL A 70 -5.70 -9.86 -1.14
CA VAL A 70 -5.68 -10.94 -0.15
C VAL A 70 -5.23 -12.26 -0.78
N ARG A 71 -5.68 -12.57 -2.00
CA ARG A 71 -5.22 -13.75 -2.74
C ARG A 71 -3.72 -13.68 -3.05
N ALA A 72 -3.25 -12.57 -3.60
CA ALA A 72 -1.85 -12.38 -3.95
C ALA A 72 -0.93 -12.46 -2.72
N PHE A 73 -1.31 -11.85 -1.60
CA PHE A 73 -0.51 -11.87 -0.38
C PHE A 73 -0.55 -13.21 0.37
N ARG A 74 -1.63 -13.99 0.23
CA ARG A 74 -1.65 -15.38 0.69
C ARG A 74 -0.65 -16.24 -0.10
N GLU A 75 -0.57 -16.04 -1.41
CA GLU A 75 0.40 -16.73 -2.25
C GLU A 75 1.83 -16.29 -1.93
N GLU A 76 2.09 -14.99 -1.76
CA GLU A 76 3.39 -14.48 -1.31
C GLU A 76 3.80 -15.06 0.05
N ARG A 77 2.85 -15.20 0.99
CA ARG A 77 3.13 -15.88 2.27
C ARG A 77 3.51 -17.35 2.07
N ARG A 78 2.85 -18.05 1.14
CA ARG A 78 3.12 -19.46 0.85
C ARG A 78 4.51 -19.66 0.24
N LEU A 79 4.87 -18.81 -0.72
CA LEU A 79 6.14 -18.88 -1.44
C LEU A 79 7.31 -18.30 -0.63
N HIS A 80 7.07 -17.18 0.06
CA HIS A 80 8.09 -16.42 0.78
C HIS A 80 7.63 -16.09 2.21
N PRO A 81 7.52 -17.09 3.11
CA PRO A 81 7.02 -16.87 4.47
C PRO A 81 7.88 -15.89 5.29
N ALA A 82 9.17 -15.78 4.96
CA ALA A 82 10.11 -14.84 5.59
C ALA A 82 10.15 -13.46 4.91
N ALA A 83 9.39 -13.21 3.84
CA ALA A 83 9.25 -11.87 3.27
C ALA A 83 8.39 -10.98 4.19
N ARG A 84 8.44 -9.66 3.97
CA ARG A 84 7.68 -8.68 4.78
C ARG A 84 6.18 -8.97 4.78
N VAL A 85 5.59 -9.10 3.59
CA VAL A 85 4.17 -9.43 3.44
C VAL A 85 3.86 -10.80 4.03
N GLY A 86 4.72 -11.80 3.85
CA GLY A 86 4.56 -13.12 4.45
C GLY A 86 4.41 -13.06 5.97
N ARG A 87 5.29 -12.31 6.65
CA ARG A 87 5.19 -12.08 8.11
C ARG A 87 3.93 -11.31 8.49
N TRP A 88 3.56 -10.26 7.77
CA TRP A 88 2.34 -9.50 8.07
C TRP A 88 1.08 -10.35 7.92
N MET A 89 1.01 -11.17 6.87
CA MET A 89 -0.11 -12.10 6.65
C MET A 89 -0.18 -13.18 7.73
N ALA A 90 0.95 -13.59 8.33
CA ALA A 90 0.97 -14.45 9.50
C ALA A 90 0.41 -13.75 10.75
N LEU A 91 0.58 -12.43 10.85
CA LEU A 91 0.07 -11.57 11.93
C LEU A 91 -1.35 -11.03 11.67
N GLY A 92 -2.07 -11.56 10.68
CA GLY A 92 -3.47 -11.19 10.43
C GLY A 92 -3.68 -9.97 9.54
N PHE A 93 -2.68 -9.53 8.77
CA PHE A 93 -2.77 -8.35 7.88
C PHE A 93 -4.01 -8.32 6.96
N SER A 94 -4.51 -9.48 6.53
CA SER A 94 -5.75 -9.57 5.74
C SER A 94 -6.98 -8.98 6.42
N HIS A 95 -7.01 -8.94 7.77
CA HIS A 95 -8.08 -8.29 8.50
C HIS A 95 -8.14 -6.79 8.17
N PHE A 96 -7.00 -6.10 8.22
CA PHE A 96 -6.94 -4.67 7.90
C PHE A 96 -7.29 -4.37 6.44
N ILE A 97 -6.90 -5.24 5.51
CA ILE A 97 -7.27 -5.08 4.09
C ILE A 97 -8.78 -5.16 3.91
N ARG A 98 -9.43 -6.13 4.55
CA ARG A 98 -10.88 -6.35 4.44
C ARG A 98 -11.74 -5.30 5.14
N HIS A 99 -11.15 -4.53 6.05
CA HIS A 99 -11.84 -3.48 6.81
C HIS A 99 -11.29 -2.09 6.47
N ASN A 100 -10.76 -1.91 5.25
CA ASN A 100 -10.34 -0.61 4.78
C ASN A 100 -11.58 0.32 4.69
N PRO A 101 -11.58 1.50 5.34
CA PRO A 101 -12.72 2.41 5.33
C PRO A 101 -13.10 2.99 3.96
N LEU A 102 -12.29 2.76 2.92
CA LEU A 102 -12.63 3.12 1.54
C LEU A 102 -13.60 2.14 0.86
N ASP A 103 -13.84 0.97 1.47
CA ASP A 103 -14.68 -0.11 0.93
C ASP A 103 -16.08 -0.18 1.58
N GLY A 104 -16.41 0.73 2.50
CA GLY A 104 -17.68 0.79 3.23
C GLY A 104 -18.56 1.98 2.88
#